data_AF-A0AB72Z1U4-F1
#
_entry.id   AF-A0AB72Z1U4-F1
#
_cell.length_a   1.000
_cell.length_b   1.000
_cell.length_c   1.000
_cell.angle_alpha   90.00
_cell.angle_beta   90.00
_cell.angle_gamma   90.00
#
_symmetry.space_group_name_H-M   'P 1'
#
loop_
_entity.id
_entity.type
_entity.pdbx_description
1 polymer ?
#
loop_
_entity_poly.entity_id
_entity_poly.type
_entity_poly.pdbx_seq_one_letter_code
_entity_poly.pdbx_strand_id
1 'polypeptide(L)'
;MLKGIDRNDGKIRNYVASAISGASGKQELAHDKLPFMTHGTGDAFASALCGAVMAGRSLGESAYIAGEFVRHAMESTQYQPHHDERGVSFELNLGELTGLVRR
;
A
#
# COMPACT_ATOMS: atom_id res chain seq x y z
N MET A 1 6.07 3.71 -11.17
CA MET A 1 5.43 2.66 -10.36
C MET A 1 3.97 2.58 -10.79
N LEU A 2 3.40 1.37 -10.84
CA LEU A 2 1.98 1.12 -11.07
C LEU A 2 1.40 0.41 -9.84
N LYS A 3 0.22 0.80 -9.39
CA LYS A 3 -0.42 0.26 -8.18
C LYS A 3 -1.81 -0.28 -8.50
N GLY A 4 -2.23 -1.31 -7.78
CA GLY A 4 -3.63 -1.72 -7.77
C GLY A 4 -4.06 -2.59 -8.94
N ILE A 5 -3.14 -3.35 -9.54
CA ILE A 5 -3.47 -4.23 -10.66
C ILE A 5 -4.15 -5.49 -10.12
N ASP A 6 -5.43 -5.64 -10.45
CA ASP A 6 -6.25 -6.80 -10.13
C ASP A 6 -6.36 -7.72 -11.36
N ARG A 7 -6.02 -8.99 -11.18
CA ARG A 7 -6.14 -10.03 -12.22
C ARG A 7 -7.28 -11.00 -11.94
N ASN A 8 -8.15 -10.71 -10.97
CA ASN A 8 -9.23 -11.56 -10.48
C ASN A 8 -8.75 -12.92 -9.93
N ASP A 9 -7.55 -12.95 -9.34
CA ASP A 9 -6.94 -14.14 -8.75
C ASP A 9 -6.73 -14.02 -7.22
N GLY A 10 -7.49 -13.13 -6.58
CA GLY A 10 -7.41 -12.89 -5.14
C GLY A 10 -6.19 -12.07 -4.72
N LYS A 11 -5.46 -11.45 -5.64
CA LYS A 11 -4.30 -10.60 -5.34
C LYS A 11 -4.40 -9.22 -5.97
N ILE A 12 -3.89 -8.21 -5.26
CA ILE A 12 -3.61 -6.88 -5.79
C ILE A 12 -2.11 -6.73 -6.00
N ARG A 13 -1.71 -6.28 -7.19
CA ARG A 13 -0.30 -6.17 -7.57
C ARG A 13 0.16 -4.75 -7.81
N ASN A 14 1.35 -4.45 -7.31
CA ASN A 14 2.08 -3.23 -7.57
C ASN A 14 3.34 -3.56 -8.40
N TYR A 15 3.68 -2.71 -9.35
CA TYR A 15 4.86 -2.84 -10.18
C TYR A 15 5.81 -1.67 -9.97
N VAL A 16 7.04 -2.01 -9.62
CA VAL A 16 8.13 -1.05 -9.49
C VAL A 16 9.13 -1.30 -10.61
N ALA A 17 9.55 -0.25 -11.29
CA ALA A 17 10.60 -0.30 -12.30
C ALA A 17 11.49 0.92 -12.15
N SER A 18 12.75 0.80 -12.56
CA SER A 18 13.72 1.89 -12.55
C SER A 18 14.14 2.24 -13.97
N ALA A 19 14.66 3.44 -14.18
CA ALA A 19 15.23 3.83 -15.47
C ALA A 19 16.44 2.95 -15.86
N ILE A 20 17.19 2.45 -14.85
CA ILE A 20 18.38 1.63 -15.05
C ILE A 20 18.00 0.23 -15.53
N SER A 21 17.03 -0.40 -14.87
CA SER A 21 16.60 -1.78 -15.17
C SER A 21 15.51 -1.87 -16.24
N GLY A 22 14.86 -0.74 -16.57
CA GLY A 22 13.75 -0.68 -17.51
C GLY A 22 12.55 -1.53 -17.09
N ALA A 23 11.64 -1.76 -18.04
CA ALA A 23 10.43 -2.56 -17.80
C ALA A 23 10.71 -4.07 -17.68
N SER A 24 11.82 -4.56 -18.22
CA SER A 24 12.25 -5.97 -18.12
C SER A 24 12.66 -6.32 -16.69
N GLY A 25 13.35 -5.40 -15.99
CA GLY A 25 13.70 -5.54 -14.58
C GLY A 25 12.64 -5.00 -13.61
N LYS A 26 11.36 -5.06 -13.98
CA LYS A 26 10.27 -4.68 -13.07
C LYS A 26 10.13 -5.70 -11.94
N GLN A 27 9.82 -5.21 -10.75
CA GLN A 27 9.43 -6.02 -9.60
C GLN A 27 7.91 -6.06 -9.50
N GLU A 28 7.34 -7.25 -9.37
CA GLU A 28 5.93 -7.45 -9.05
C GLU A 28 5.79 -7.70 -7.54
N LEU A 29 4.97 -6.90 -6.88
CA LEU A 29 4.71 -6.98 -5.45
C LEU A 29 3.23 -7.32 -5.27
N ALA A 30 2.92 -8.51 -4.78
CA ALA A 30 1.56 -9.02 -4.64
C ALA A 30 1.11 -9.01 -3.17
N HIS A 31 -0.10 -8.51 -2.95
CA HIS A 31 -0.78 -8.49 -1.65
C HIS A 31 -2.12 -9.22 -1.78
N ASP A 32 -2.62 -9.79 -0.68
CA ASP A 32 -3.96 -10.38 -0.68
C ASP A 32 -5.04 -9.33 -0.93
N LYS A 33 -5.96 -9.65 -1.86
CA LYS A 33 -7.12 -8.82 -2.15
C LYS A 33 -8.20 -9.11 -1.09
N LEU A 34 -8.68 -8.06 -0.44
CA LEU A 34 -9.83 -8.13 0.46
C LEU A 34 -11.15 -8.24 -0.33
N PRO A 35 -12.22 -8.81 0.25
CA PRO A 35 -13.49 -9.03 -0.44
C PRO A 35 -14.30 -7.73 -0.69
N PHE A 36 -13.73 -6.56 -0.40
CA PHE A 36 -14.32 -5.25 -0.61
C PHE A 36 -13.26 -4.23 -1.01
N MET A 37 -13.73 -3.10 -1.53
CA MET A 37 -12.90 -1.95 -1.88
C MET A 37 -13.40 -0.72 -1.13
N THR A 38 -12.50 0.19 -0.80
CA THR A 38 -12.84 1.49 -0.20
C THR A 38 -12.08 2.61 -0.91
N HIS A 39 -12.63 3.82 -0.86
CA HIS A 39 -12.00 5.00 -1.45
C HIS A 39 -10.81 5.49 -0.60
N GLY A 40 -9.96 6.35 -1.18
CA GLY A 40 -8.79 6.90 -0.48
C GLY A 40 -7.59 5.95 -0.34
N THR A 41 -7.70 4.69 -0.77
CA THR A 41 -6.57 3.72 -0.73
C THR A 41 -5.40 4.12 -1.63
N GLY A 42 -5.64 4.92 -2.67
CA GLY A 42 -4.58 5.49 -3.52
C GLY A 42 -3.74 6.52 -2.77
N ASP A 43 -4.40 7.46 -2.09
CA ASP A 43 -3.75 8.54 -1.35
C ASP A 43 -2.96 8.00 -0.14
N ALA A 44 -3.56 7.05 0.59
CA ALA A 44 -2.87 6.34 1.67
C ALA A 44 -1.65 5.56 1.16
N PHE A 45 -1.76 4.87 0.02
CA PHE A 45 -0.63 4.16 -0.59
C PHE A 45 0.50 5.12 -0.96
N ALA A 46 0.18 6.19 -1.68
CA ALA A 46 1.18 7.16 -2.13
C ALA A 46 1.89 7.83 -0.93
N SER A 47 1.14 8.18 0.12
CA SER A 47 1.69 8.78 1.33
C SER A 47 2.62 7.82 2.08
N ALA A 48 2.20 6.57 2.28
CA ALA A 48 3.02 5.54 2.93
C ALA A 48 4.30 5.22 2.13
N LEU A 49 4.18 5.11 0.80
CA LEU A 49 5.31 4.92 -0.10
C LEU A 49 6.33 6.05 0.05
N CYS A 50 5.87 7.30 -0.03
CA CYS A 50 6.73 8.47 0.15
C CYS A 50 7.42 8.46 1.51
N GLY A 51 6.68 8.17 2.58
CA GLY A 51 7.23 8.06 3.94
C GLY A 51 8.33 6.99 4.04
N ALA A 52 8.11 5.80 3.48
CA ALA A 52 9.09 4.72 3.48
C ALA A 52 10.35 5.06 2.66
N VAL A 53 10.20 5.70 1.50
CA VAL A 53 11.33 6.18 0.70
C VAL A 53 12.13 7.22 1.48
N MET A 54 11.46 8.18 2.13
CA MET A 54 12.11 9.20 2.97
C MET A 54 12.80 8.59 4.20
N ALA A 55 12.32 7.45 4.69
CA ALA A 55 12.96 6.67 5.75
C ALA A 55 14.14 5.81 5.24
N GLY A 56 14.54 5.94 3.97
CA GLY A 56 15.71 5.26 3.40
C GLY A 56 15.45 3.85 2.89
N ARG A 57 14.18 3.43 2.76
CA ARG A 57 13.83 2.13 2.16
C ARG A 57 13.98 2.16 0.65
N SER A 58 14.31 1.02 0.03
CA SER A 58 14.31 0.93 -1.43
C SER A 58 12.90 1.13 -1.99
N LEU A 59 12.78 1.46 -3.28
CA LEU A 59 11.46 1.68 -3.89
C LEU A 59 10.58 0.41 -3.87
N GLY A 60 11.19 -0.76 -4.03
CA GLY A 60 10.51 -2.05 -3.94
C GLY A 60 9.98 -2.32 -2.53
N GLU A 61 10.83 -2.18 -1.52
CA GLU A 61 10.43 -2.32 -0.11
C GLU A 61 9.38 -1.29 0.29
N SER A 62 9.54 -0.04 -0.15
CA SER A 62 8.58 1.04 0.12
C SER A 62 7.21 0.73 -0.45
N ALA A 63 7.15 0.21 -1.68
CA ALA A 63 5.89 -0.15 -2.32
C ALA A 63 5.24 -1.38 -1.67
N TYR A 64 6.05 -2.31 -1.15
CA TYR A 64 5.55 -3.43 -0.36
C TYR A 64 4.97 -2.97 0.98
N ILE A 65 5.71 -2.13 1.73
CA ILE A 65 5.26 -1.53 2.99
C ILE A 65 3.95 -0.75 2.79
N ALA A 66 3.87 0.07 1.76
CA ALA A 66 2.66 0.82 1.43
C ALA A 66 1.47 -0.07 1.08
N GLY A 67 1.72 -1.22 0.43
CA GLY A 67 0.69 -2.20 0.12
C GLY A 67 0.13 -2.88 1.37
N GLU A 68 1.01 -3.33 2.27
CA GLU A 68 0.61 -3.92 3.55
C GLU A 68 -0.11 -2.91 4.45
N PHE A 69 0.41 -1.67 4.57
CA PHE A 69 -0.23 -0.62 5.35
C PHE A 69 -1.67 -0.34 4.89
N VAL A 70 -1.90 -0.24 3.58
CA VAL A 70 -3.25 -0.06 3.03
C VAL A 70 -4.12 -1.27 3.29
N ARG A 71 -3.58 -2.49 3.19
CA ARG A 71 -4.31 -3.72 3.48
C ARG A 71 -4.78 -3.76 4.93
N HIS A 72 -3.89 -3.49 5.89
CA HIS A 72 -4.22 -3.41 7.32
C HIS A 72 -5.22 -2.27 7.62
N ALA A 73 -5.06 -1.12 6.97
CA ALA A 73 -6.02 -0.02 7.07
C ALA A 73 -7.41 -0.41 6.57
N MET A 74 -7.50 -1.09 5.43
CA MET A 74 -8.76 -1.60 4.92
C MET A 74 -9.37 -2.64 5.87
N GLU A 75 -8.57 -3.58 6.39
CA GLU A 75 -9.04 -4.58 7.36
C GLU A 75 -9.69 -3.92 8.58
N SER A 76 -9.06 -2.88 9.14
CA SER A 76 -9.61 -2.12 10.27
C SER A 76 -10.84 -1.29 9.88
N THR A 77 -10.90 -0.77 8.65
CA THR A 77 -11.99 0.07 8.15
C THR A 77 -13.34 -0.66 8.18
N GLN A 78 -13.38 -1.95 7.80
CA GLN A 78 -14.65 -2.70 7.71
C GLN A 78 -15.40 -2.84 9.04
N TYR A 79 -14.71 -2.65 10.16
CA TYR A 79 -15.27 -2.76 11.50
C TYR A 79 -15.72 -1.40 12.08
N GLN A 80 -15.59 -0.31 11.32
CA GLN A 80 -15.99 1.02 11.75
C GLN A 80 -17.43 1.36 11.33
N PRO A 81 -18.16 2.14 12.14
CA PRO A 81 -19.48 2.64 11.76
C PRO A 81 -19.42 3.49 10.49
N HIS A 82 -20.36 3.30 9.55
CA HIS A 82 -20.47 4.10 8.32
C HIS A 82 -19.17 4.13 7.48
N HIS A 83 -18.47 3.00 7.41
CA HIS A 83 -17.17 2.89 6.74
C HIS A 83 -17.24 3.06 5.21
N ASP A 84 -18.41 2.79 4.64
CA ASP A 84 -18.76 3.01 3.25
C ASP A 84 -18.83 4.51 2.87
N GLU A 85 -19.03 5.38 3.86
CA GLU A 85 -19.13 6.84 3.68
C GLU A 85 -17.80 7.58 3.92
N ARG A 86 -16.79 6.94 4.53
CA ARG A 86 -15.64 7.62 5.16
C ARG A 86 -14.25 7.23 4.66
N GLY A 87 -14.15 6.39 3.64
CA GLY A 87 -12.88 6.03 3.01
C GLY A 87 -12.02 5.16 3.91
N VAL A 88 -10.78 4.89 3.47
CA VAL A 88 -9.87 4.07 4.25
C VAL A 88 -9.51 4.74 5.58
N SER A 89 -9.78 4.06 6.69
CA SER A 89 -9.39 4.46 8.03
C SER A 89 -8.03 3.86 8.37
N PHE A 90 -7.01 4.71 8.45
CA PHE A 90 -5.61 4.30 8.62
C PHE A 90 -5.03 4.67 9.99
N GLU A 91 -5.79 5.40 10.82
CA GLU A 91 -5.35 5.95 12.10
C GLU A 91 -4.87 4.85 13.06
N LEU A 92 -5.56 3.70 13.08
CA LEU A 92 -5.21 2.54 13.90
C LEU A 92 -3.90 1.86 13.46
N ASN A 93 -3.42 2.13 12.24
CA ASN A 93 -2.24 1.50 11.64
C ASN A 93 -1.05 2.48 11.53
N LEU A 94 -1.17 3.74 11.96
CA LEU A 94 -0.09 4.73 11.90
C LEU A 94 1.19 4.30 12.65
N GLY A 95 1.07 3.38 13.62
CA GLY A 95 2.20 2.75 14.30
C GLY A 95 3.20 2.11 13.33
N GLU A 96 2.73 1.49 12.25
CA GLU A 96 3.58 0.83 11.25
C GLU A 96 4.48 1.82 10.53
N LEU A 97 3.95 3.00 10.16
CA LEU A 97 4.71 4.03 9.47
C LEU A 97 5.66 4.76 10.43
N THR A 98 5.22 5.09 11.64
CA THR A 98 6.10 5.75 12.62
C THR A 98 7.25 4.85 13.08
N GLY A 99 7.08 3.52 13.02
CA GLY A 99 8.15 2.56 13.26
C GLY A 99 9.32 2.67 12.28
N LEU A 100 9.10 3.21 11.07
CA LEU A 100 10.13 3.34 10.03
C LEU A 100 11.24 4.34 10.38
N VAL A 101 10.95 5.30 11.26
CA VAL A 101 11.84 6.42 11.61
C VAL A 101 12.36 6.36 13.05
N ARG A 102 12.02 5.32 13.82
CA ARG A 102 12.56 5.12 15.17
C ARG A 102 14.06 4.76 15.08
N ARG A 103 14.88 5.47 15.84
CA ARG A 103 16.34 5.25 15.97
C ARG A 103 16.64 4.44 17.21
#